data_AF-A0A838DNX2-F1
#
_entry.id   AF-A0A838DNX2-F1
#
_cell.length_a   1.000
_cell.length_b   1.000
_cell.length_c   1.000
_cell.angle_alpha   90.00
_cell.angle_beta   90.00
_cell.angle_gamma   90.00
#
_symmetry.space_group_name_H-M   'P 1'
#
loop_
_entity.id
_entity.type
_entity.pdbx_description
1 polymer ?
#
loop_
_entity_poly.entity_id
_entity_poly.type
_entity_poly.pdbx_seq_one_letter_code
_entity_poly.pdbx_strand_id
1 'polypeptide(L)'
;LYSTVIRPNQLHAQATSTAQAIQATQVQNTAIAQQHANATATHIAQVTATAQALANDPQALFTFATSATPVLNDPLNAQSSNGWSTHKNADGSGCAFTGNTLHVTTTASTRGADCLAQATTFNDFAYQVQMTIAKGDDGGVVFRLDTGASKLYFFAIGTDGSYLLVASGTSGQKLLAGGTSPFITKGVNQPNTLTIIARGTAIDLYVNKQFVTKADDNGSSSGLIGVFASNTQSTTTDVAFTNAQVWKL
;
A
#
# COMPACT_ATOMS: atom_id res chain seq x y z
N LEU A 1 63.35 57.94 -13.15
CA LEU A 1 62.78 56.98 -14.12
C LEU A 1 63.21 55.58 -13.70
N TYR A 2 62.37 54.87 -12.94
CA TYR A 2 62.65 53.48 -12.58
C TYR A 2 62.28 52.59 -13.77
N SER A 3 63.28 51.96 -14.38
CA SER A 3 63.07 50.96 -15.42
C SER A 3 62.54 49.67 -14.76
N THR A 4 61.30 49.31 -15.05
CA THR A 4 60.80 47.97 -14.74
C THR A 4 61.56 46.96 -15.58
N VAL A 5 62.42 46.16 -14.94
CA VAL A 5 63.13 45.06 -15.58
C VAL A 5 62.14 43.95 -15.89
N ILE A 6 61.69 43.88 -17.14
CA ILE A 6 60.86 42.77 -17.62
C ILE A 6 61.78 41.54 -17.77
N ARG A 7 61.34 40.40 -17.22
CA ARG A 7 62.03 39.11 -17.34
C ARG A 7 61.13 38.12 -18.08
N PRO A 8 61.18 38.11 -19.44
CA PRO A 8 60.26 37.33 -20.28
C PRO A 8 60.20 35.84 -19.91
N ASN A 9 61.34 35.23 -19.56
CA ASN A 9 61.40 33.83 -19.16
C ASN A 9 60.66 33.55 -17.84
N GLN A 10 60.63 34.51 -16.90
CA GLN A 10 59.87 34.36 -15.66
C GLN A 10 58.37 34.45 -15.90
N LEU A 11 57.93 35.38 -16.75
CA LEU A 11 56.53 35.51 -17.14
C LEU A 11 56.04 34.26 -17.91
N HIS A 12 56.87 33.71 -18.79
CA HIS A 12 56.56 32.47 -19.51
C HIS A 12 56.46 31.26 -18.57
N ALA A 13 57.42 31.08 -17.66
CA ALA A 13 57.38 30.00 -16.68
C ALA A 13 56.13 30.08 -15.78
N GLN A 14 55.75 31.30 -15.36
CA GLN A 14 54.58 31.55 -14.52
C GLN A 14 53.26 31.33 -15.27
N ALA A 15 53.20 31.68 -16.57
CA ALA A 15 52.05 31.36 -17.42
C ALA A 15 51.90 29.84 -17.61
N THR A 16 53.00 29.12 -17.84
CA THR A 16 53.00 27.65 -17.98
C THR A 16 52.57 26.94 -16.71
N SER A 17 53.06 27.36 -15.54
CA SER A 17 52.63 26.77 -14.25
C SER A 17 51.14 27.01 -13.98
N THR A 18 50.63 28.19 -14.35
CA THR A 18 49.21 28.53 -14.19
C THR A 18 48.33 27.67 -15.12
N ALA A 19 48.74 27.48 -16.38
CA ALA A 19 48.04 26.62 -17.32
C ALA A 19 48.01 25.15 -16.85
N GLN A 20 49.13 24.64 -16.32
CA GLN A 20 49.21 23.29 -15.75
C GLN A 20 48.30 23.11 -14.53
N ALA A 21 48.23 24.10 -13.63
CA ALA A 21 47.35 24.05 -12.47
C ALA A 21 45.86 24.07 -12.85
N ILE A 22 45.49 24.88 -13.85
CA ILE A 22 44.11 24.90 -14.39
C ILE A 22 43.77 23.54 -15.02
N GLN A 23 44.68 22.98 -15.81
CA GLN A 23 44.46 21.68 -16.46
C GLN A 23 44.33 20.54 -15.43
N ALA A 24 45.16 20.53 -14.39
CA ALA A 24 45.06 19.58 -13.28
C ALA A 24 43.71 19.70 -12.55
N THR A 25 43.26 20.92 -12.28
CA THR A 25 41.96 21.18 -11.64
C THR A 25 40.80 20.71 -12.53
N GLN A 26 40.85 20.95 -13.84
CA GLN A 26 39.83 20.50 -14.79
C GLN A 26 39.75 18.97 -14.87
N VAL A 27 40.90 18.27 -14.90
CA VAL A 27 40.95 16.80 -14.86
C VAL A 27 40.34 16.28 -13.56
N GLN A 28 40.67 16.87 -12.42
CA GLN A 28 40.13 16.48 -11.12
C GLN A 28 38.61 16.69 -11.03
N ASN A 29 38.11 17.84 -11.49
CA ASN A 29 36.67 18.11 -11.54
C ASN A 29 35.92 17.14 -12.46
N THR A 30 36.53 16.77 -13.59
CA THR A 30 35.96 15.80 -14.54
C THR A 30 35.92 14.40 -13.94
N ALA A 31 36.98 13.98 -13.23
CA ALA A 31 37.02 12.69 -12.53
C ALA A 31 35.95 12.59 -11.42
N ILE A 32 35.75 13.66 -10.64
CA ILE A 32 34.70 13.72 -9.61
C ILE A 32 33.31 13.66 -10.26
N ALA A 33 33.07 14.41 -11.34
CA ALA A 33 31.81 14.37 -12.08
C ALA A 33 31.52 12.96 -12.62
N GLN A 34 32.53 12.28 -13.17
CA GLN A 34 32.39 10.90 -13.65
C GLN A 34 32.11 9.91 -12.51
N GLN A 35 32.75 10.07 -11.35
CA GLN A 35 32.46 9.24 -10.19
C GLN A 35 31.03 9.42 -9.68
N HIS A 36 30.54 10.67 -9.60
CA HIS A 36 29.15 10.95 -9.22
C HIS A 36 28.15 10.37 -10.24
N ALA A 37 28.45 10.52 -11.54
CA ALA A 37 27.62 9.94 -12.60
C ALA A 37 27.58 8.40 -12.51
N ASN A 38 28.73 7.75 -12.30
CA ASN A 38 28.82 6.30 -12.15
C ASN A 38 28.09 5.82 -10.89
N ALA A 39 28.29 6.47 -9.74
CA ALA A 39 27.60 6.13 -8.50
C ALA A 39 26.08 6.25 -8.64
N THR A 40 25.61 7.32 -9.31
CA THR A 40 24.19 7.52 -9.60
C THR A 40 23.65 6.43 -10.53
N ALA A 41 24.37 6.10 -11.60
CA ALA A 41 23.97 5.04 -12.53
C ALA A 41 23.92 3.66 -11.85
N THR A 42 24.90 3.32 -11.00
CA THR A 42 24.90 2.07 -10.23
C THR A 42 23.75 2.02 -9.24
N HIS A 43 23.47 3.11 -8.54
CA HIS A 43 22.33 3.19 -7.61
C HIS A 43 21.00 3.00 -8.35
N ILE A 44 20.79 3.68 -9.49
CA ILE A 44 19.59 3.51 -10.32
C ILE A 44 19.46 2.06 -10.81
N ALA A 45 20.55 1.45 -11.27
CA ALA A 45 20.54 0.07 -11.73
C ALA A 45 20.16 -0.92 -10.60
N GLN A 46 20.68 -0.72 -9.39
CA GLN A 46 20.35 -1.54 -8.21
C GLN A 46 18.87 -1.37 -7.82
N VAL A 47 18.38 -0.14 -7.71
CA VAL A 47 16.96 0.14 -7.40
C VAL A 47 16.05 -0.50 -8.44
N THR A 48 16.41 -0.41 -9.73
CA THR A 48 15.63 -1.01 -10.82
C THR A 48 15.62 -2.53 -10.75
N ALA A 49 16.76 -3.16 -10.48
CA ALA A 49 16.87 -4.61 -10.34
C ALA A 49 16.05 -5.13 -9.14
N THR A 50 16.08 -4.43 -8.00
CA THR A 50 15.25 -4.76 -6.84
C THR A 50 13.76 -4.61 -7.14
N ALA A 51 13.36 -3.52 -7.80
CA ALA A 51 11.97 -3.31 -8.20
C ALA A 51 11.46 -4.42 -9.13
N GLN A 52 12.29 -4.87 -10.08
CA GLN A 52 11.96 -5.99 -10.98
C GLN A 52 11.88 -7.32 -10.23
N ALA A 53 12.79 -7.59 -9.30
CA ALA A 53 12.76 -8.80 -8.49
C ALA A 53 11.47 -8.88 -7.66
N LEU A 54 11.09 -7.79 -6.98
CA LEU A 54 9.84 -7.72 -6.21
C LEU A 54 8.59 -7.78 -7.09
N ALA A 55 8.65 -7.32 -8.34
CA ALA A 55 7.54 -7.43 -9.27
C ALA A 55 7.29 -8.87 -9.75
N ASN A 56 8.35 -9.70 -9.78
CA ASN A 56 8.30 -11.08 -10.28
C ASN A 56 8.15 -12.13 -9.17
N ASP A 57 8.39 -11.76 -7.91
CA ASP A 57 8.21 -12.62 -6.74
C ASP A 57 7.23 -11.98 -5.75
N PRO A 58 5.93 -12.34 -5.83
CA PRO A 58 4.92 -11.83 -4.91
C PRO A 58 5.20 -12.14 -3.45
N GLN A 59 5.91 -13.23 -3.13
CA GLN A 59 6.20 -13.57 -1.74
C GLN A 59 7.36 -12.73 -1.18
N ALA A 60 8.38 -12.45 -2.01
CA ALA A 60 9.41 -11.47 -1.67
C ALA A 60 8.80 -10.07 -1.49
N LEU A 61 7.83 -9.69 -2.34
CA LEU A 61 7.07 -8.45 -2.19
C LEU A 61 6.34 -8.39 -0.84
N PHE A 62 5.61 -9.44 -0.47
CA PHE A 62 4.94 -9.50 0.82
C PHE A 62 5.91 -9.29 1.98
N THR A 63 7.03 -10.00 1.95
CA THR A 63 8.05 -9.95 3.00
C THR A 63 8.65 -8.55 3.10
N PHE A 64 9.00 -7.94 1.96
CA PHE A 64 9.54 -6.58 1.90
C PHE A 64 8.52 -5.57 2.43
N ALA A 65 7.28 -5.60 1.90
CA ALA A 65 6.25 -4.62 2.19
C ALA A 65 5.77 -4.64 3.65
N THR A 66 5.97 -5.74 4.36
CA THR A 66 5.58 -5.92 5.77
C THR A 66 6.78 -5.98 6.73
N SER A 67 8.00 -5.70 6.25
CA SER A 67 9.23 -5.81 7.05
C SER A 67 9.47 -4.67 8.04
N ALA A 68 8.98 -3.47 7.73
CA ALA A 68 9.16 -2.28 8.56
C ALA A 68 8.20 -2.26 9.76
N THR A 69 8.38 -1.30 10.65
CA THR A 69 7.36 -1.02 11.68
C THR A 69 6.12 -0.43 11.00
N PRO A 70 4.91 -0.96 11.24
CA PRO A 70 3.70 -0.44 10.63
C PRO A 70 3.41 0.99 11.13
N VAL A 71 2.99 1.87 10.22
CA VAL A 71 2.59 3.26 10.52
C VAL A 71 1.22 3.34 11.18
N LEU A 72 0.39 2.31 10.99
CA LEU A 72 -0.86 2.08 11.72
C LEU A 72 -0.77 0.67 12.30
N ASN A 73 -0.93 0.53 13.62
CA ASN A 73 -0.98 -0.75 14.30
C ASN A 73 -2.12 -0.72 15.31
N ASP A 74 -3.28 -1.18 14.90
CA ASP A 74 -4.53 -1.07 15.65
C ASP A 74 -5.06 -2.45 16.02
N PRO A 75 -5.17 -2.80 17.31
CA PRO A 75 -5.75 -4.07 17.73
C PRO A 75 -7.21 -4.24 17.32
N LEU A 76 -7.93 -3.14 17.03
CA LEU A 76 -9.38 -3.07 16.79
C LEU A 76 -10.22 -3.61 17.96
N ASN A 77 -9.74 -3.43 19.19
CA ASN A 77 -10.47 -3.87 20.39
C ASN A 77 -11.34 -2.78 21.03
N ALA A 78 -11.09 -1.52 20.69
CA ALA A 78 -11.84 -0.34 21.09
C ALA A 78 -11.54 0.81 20.11
N GLN A 79 -12.23 1.93 20.27
CA GLN A 79 -11.93 3.13 19.49
C GLN A 79 -10.50 3.59 19.75
N SER A 80 -9.83 4.02 18.68
CA SER A 80 -8.45 4.50 18.69
C SER A 80 -8.37 5.90 18.07
N SER A 81 -7.16 6.47 18.01
CA SER A 81 -6.92 7.72 17.28
C SER A 81 -7.11 7.59 15.76
N ASN A 82 -7.23 6.37 15.23
CA ASN A 82 -7.49 6.14 13.80
C ASN A 82 -8.95 6.46 13.41
N GLY A 83 -9.84 6.64 14.40
CA GLY A 83 -11.21 7.13 14.18
C GLY A 83 -12.07 6.16 13.38
N TRP A 84 -12.10 4.90 13.79
CA TRP A 84 -12.93 3.88 13.14
C TRP A 84 -14.41 4.25 13.25
N SER A 85 -15.12 4.30 12.12
CA SER A 85 -16.55 4.57 12.07
C SER A 85 -17.30 3.58 12.96
N THR A 86 -18.12 4.10 13.87
CA THR A 86 -19.06 3.32 14.67
C THR A 86 -20.45 3.90 14.48
N HIS A 87 -21.42 3.06 14.19
CA HIS A 87 -22.81 3.45 14.00
C HIS A 87 -23.71 2.21 14.14
N LYS A 88 -24.95 2.43 14.55
CA LYS A 88 -25.95 1.36 14.62
C LYS A 88 -27.24 1.86 13.99
N ASN A 89 -27.63 1.24 12.89
CA ASN A 89 -28.87 1.52 12.21
C ASN A 89 -30.04 0.89 12.97
N ALA A 90 -31.26 1.36 12.71
CA ALA A 90 -32.47 0.87 13.36
C ALA A 90 -32.73 -0.62 13.10
N ASP A 91 -32.26 -1.15 11.96
CA ASP A 91 -32.35 -2.56 11.60
C ASP A 91 -31.28 -3.44 12.26
N GLY A 92 -30.35 -2.83 13.02
CA GLY A 92 -29.25 -3.51 13.69
C GLY A 92 -27.97 -3.65 12.85
N SER A 93 -27.95 -3.19 11.60
CA SER A 93 -26.72 -3.11 10.80
C SER A 93 -25.79 -1.98 11.28
N GLY A 94 -24.52 -2.08 10.92
CA GLY A 94 -23.52 -1.03 11.14
C GLY A 94 -22.22 -1.56 11.75
N CYS A 95 -21.60 -0.70 12.55
CA CYS A 95 -20.24 -0.85 13.06
C CYS A 95 -20.20 -0.68 14.58
N ALA A 96 -19.70 -1.67 15.31
CA ALA A 96 -19.58 -1.59 16.76
C ALA A 96 -18.36 -2.37 17.28
N PHE A 97 -17.75 -1.86 18.34
CA PHE A 97 -16.79 -2.64 19.11
C PHE A 97 -17.55 -3.51 20.12
N THR A 98 -17.44 -4.82 19.98
CA THR A 98 -18.08 -5.80 20.87
C THR A 98 -17.15 -7.00 21.05
N GLY A 99 -17.09 -7.57 22.27
CA GLY A 99 -16.24 -8.75 22.49
C GLY A 99 -14.75 -8.51 22.21
N ASN A 100 -14.26 -7.27 22.38
CA ASN A 100 -12.87 -6.88 22.17
C ASN A 100 -12.40 -6.95 20.69
N THR A 101 -13.34 -6.83 19.74
CA THR A 101 -13.10 -6.78 18.30
C THR A 101 -14.04 -5.74 17.65
N LEU A 102 -13.72 -5.29 16.44
CA LEU A 102 -14.61 -4.46 15.63
C LEU A 102 -15.52 -5.37 14.81
N HIS A 103 -16.83 -5.22 14.98
CA HIS A 103 -17.84 -5.95 14.21
C HIS A 103 -18.46 -5.07 13.13
N VAL A 104 -18.60 -5.65 11.94
CA VAL A 104 -19.42 -5.12 10.85
C VAL A 104 -20.63 -6.03 10.67
N THR A 105 -21.83 -5.50 10.85
CA THR A 105 -23.08 -6.28 10.74
C THR A 105 -23.94 -5.77 9.59
N THR A 106 -24.44 -6.69 8.77
CA THR A 106 -25.42 -6.45 7.70
C THR A 106 -26.72 -7.20 7.98
N THR A 107 -27.79 -6.80 7.31
CA THR A 107 -29.14 -7.34 7.50
C THR A 107 -29.79 -7.61 6.13
N ALA A 108 -30.98 -8.21 6.11
CA ALA A 108 -31.73 -8.39 4.87
C ALA A 108 -32.06 -7.05 4.16
N SER A 109 -32.26 -5.98 4.92
CA SER A 109 -32.54 -4.62 4.42
C SER A 109 -31.27 -3.86 4.05
N THR A 110 -30.15 -4.14 4.71
CA THR A 110 -28.86 -3.46 4.51
C THR A 110 -27.83 -4.49 4.06
N ARG A 111 -27.65 -4.64 2.73
CA ARG A 111 -26.85 -5.71 2.11
C ARG A 111 -25.33 -5.51 2.19
N GLY A 112 -24.88 -4.33 2.57
CA GLY A 112 -23.46 -4.00 2.71
C GLY A 112 -23.28 -2.91 3.75
N ALA A 113 -22.20 -3.00 4.51
CA ALA A 113 -21.80 -2.01 5.49
C ALA A 113 -20.27 -1.96 5.56
N ASP A 114 -19.72 -0.78 5.75
CA ASP A 114 -18.29 -0.54 5.90
C ASP A 114 -17.99 0.32 7.14
N CYS A 115 -16.84 0.03 7.77
CA CYS A 115 -16.30 0.79 8.89
C CYS A 115 -14.93 1.34 8.49
N LEU A 116 -14.87 2.65 8.29
CA LEU A 116 -13.68 3.35 7.79
C LEU A 116 -12.84 3.88 8.95
N ALA A 117 -11.52 3.84 8.81
CA ALA A 117 -10.61 4.57 9.69
C ALA A 117 -10.53 6.03 9.21
N GLN A 118 -11.36 6.92 9.78
CA GLN A 118 -11.57 8.27 9.25
C GLN A 118 -10.35 9.18 9.36
N ALA A 119 -9.41 8.88 10.26
CA ALA A 119 -8.19 9.66 10.45
C ALA A 119 -7.00 9.13 9.61
N THR A 120 -7.27 8.40 8.53
CA THR A 120 -6.23 7.77 7.69
C THR A 120 -6.26 8.31 6.27
N THR A 121 -5.14 8.25 5.56
CA THR A 121 -5.12 8.36 4.10
C THR A 121 -3.82 7.75 3.59
N PHE A 122 -3.93 6.85 2.62
CA PHE A 122 -2.79 6.10 2.10
C PHE A 122 -2.85 6.02 0.57
N ASN A 123 -1.69 6.11 -0.09
CA ASN A 123 -1.54 5.91 -1.53
C ASN A 123 -0.94 4.51 -1.82
N ASP A 124 0.36 4.35 -1.56
CA ASP A 124 1.14 3.14 -1.77
C ASP A 124 1.44 2.53 -0.41
N PHE A 125 0.88 1.35 -0.17
CA PHE A 125 0.87 0.73 1.14
C PHE A 125 0.62 -0.77 1.08
N ALA A 126 1.07 -1.46 2.13
CA ALA A 126 0.52 -2.74 2.51
C ALA A 126 -0.53 -2.54 3.61
N TYR A 127 -1.71 -3.15 3.49
CA TYR A 127 -2.76 -3.13 4.51
C TYR A 127 -3.15 -4.57 4.86
N GLN A 128 -2.97 -4.94 6.12
CA GLN A 128 -3.29 -6.25 6.68
C GLN A 128 -4.36 -6.14 7.75
N VAL A 129 -5.28 -7.10 7.78
CA VAL A 129 -6.25 -7.24 8.88
C VAL A 129 -6.56 -8.71 9.11
N GLN A 130 -6.81 -9.09 10.37
CA GLN A 130 -7.37 -10.39 10.70
C GLN A 130 -8.89 -10.29 10.76
N MET A 131 -9.55 -11.23 10.09
CA MET A 131 -10.99 -11.24 9.90
C MET A 131 -11.58 -12.60 10.24
N THR A 132 -12.78 -12.63 10.81
CA THR A 132 -13.56 -13.85 11.03
C THR A 132 -15.02 -13.58 10.71
N ILE A 133 -15.57 -14.32 9.76
CA ILE A 133 -17.01 -14.29 9.46
C ILE A 133 -17.72 -15.11 10.53
N ALA A 134 -18.32 -14.46 11.52
CA ALA A 134 -19.00 -15.12 12.62
C ALA A 134 -20.35 -15.70 12.17
N LYS A 135 -21.00 -15.01 11.22
CA LYS A 135 -22.29 -15.40 10.62
C LYS A 135 -22.39 -14.83 9.21
N GLY A 136 -23.07 -15.54 8.31
CA GLY A 136 -23.39 -15.06 6.96
C GLY A 136 -22.34 -15.44 5.92
N ASP A 137 -22.23 -14.61 4.89
CA ASP A 137 -21.61 -15.01 3.62
C ASP A 137 -20.19 -14.45 3.45
N ASP A 138 -20.06 -13.11 3.40
CA ASP A 138 -18.87 -12.43 2.89
C ASP A 138 -18.38 -11.31 3.81
N GLY A 139 -17.06 -11.15 3.87
CA GLY A 139 -16.41 -10.04 4.56
C GLY A 139 -15.09 -9.66 3.90
N GLY A 140 -14.59 -8.47 4.21
CA GLY A 140 -13.31 -8.05 3.67
C GLY A 140 -12.85 -6.66 4.08
N VAL A 141 -12.04 -6.08 3.20
CA VAL A 141 -11.45 -4.75 3.38
C VAL A 141 -11.86 -3.79 2.29
N VAL A 142 -11.99 -2.52 2.67
CA VAL A 142 -12.12 -1.37 1.77
C VAL A 142 -10.81 -0.60 1.80
N PHE A 143 -10.36 -0.11 0.64
CA PHE A 143 -9.11 0.63 0.56
C PHE A 143 -9.10 1.64 -0.59
N ARG A 144 -8.25 2.66 -0.44
CA ARG A 144 -8.19 3.84 -1.32
C ARG A 144 -9.58 4.45 -1.55
N LEU A 145 -10.37 4.55 -0.48
CA LEU A 145 -11.67 5.20 -0.56
C LEU A 145 -11.48 6.71 -0.61
N ASP A 146 -11.74 7.27 -1.79
CA ASP A 146 -11.80 8.70 -2.04
C ASP A 146 -13.24 9.17 -1.87
N THR A 147 -13.51 9.84 -0.75
CA THR A 147 -14.83 10.38 -0.41
C THR A 147 -15.29 11.50 -1.35
N GLY A 148 -14.36 12.22 -1.99
CA GLY A 148 -14.69 13.32 -2.92
C GLY A 148 -15.06 12.80 -4.31
N ALA A 149 -14.34 11.78 -4.79
CA ALA A 149 -14.63 11.14 -6.08
C ALA A 149 -15.66 10.00 -5.99
N SER A 150 -16.02 9.58 -4.76
CA SER A 150 -16.83 8.39 -4.48
C SER A 150 -16.27 7.12 -5.14
N LYS A 151 -14.94 6.95 -5.09
CA LYS A 151 -14.24 5.80 -5.67
C LYS A 151 -13.53 5.00 -4.58
N LEU A 152 -13.59 3.68 -4.68
CA LEU A 152 -12.89 2.79 -3.76
C LEU A 152 -12.58 1.46 -4.43
N TYR A 153 -11.75 0.67 -3.76
CA TYR A 153 -11.69 -0.77 -3.99
C TYR A 153 -12.18 -1.52 -2.76
N PHE A 154 -12.74 -2.70 -3.00
CA PHE A 154 -12.98 -3.67 -1.95
C PHE A 154 -12.49 -5.06 -2.35
N PHE A 155 -11.90 -5.74 -1.38
CA PHE A 155 -11.45 -7.13 -1.47
C PHE A 155 -12.20 -7.96 -0.45
N ALA A 156 -13.03 -8.89 -0.93
CA ALA A 156 -13.83 -9.79 -0.11
C ALA A 156 -13.35 -11.25 -0.24
N ILE A 157 -13.59 -12.02 0.81
CA ILE A 157 -13.63 -13.48 0.76
C ILE A 157 -15.00 -13.97 1.26
N GLY A 158 -15.44 -15.09 0.73
CA GLY A 158 -16.63 -15.81 1.19
C GLY A 158 -16.29 -17.02 2.05
N THR A 159 -17.25 -17.49 2.84
CA THR A 159 -17.11 -18.72 3.65
C THR A 159 -16.90 -19.99 2.82
N ASP A 160 -17.18 -19.96 1.51
CA ASP A 160 -16.96 -21.07 0.57
C ASP A 160 -15.52 -21.12 0.00
N GLY A 161 -14.69 -20.13 0.34
CA GLY A 161 -13.34 -19.95 -0.19
C GLY A 161 -13.28 -19.20 -1.52
N SER A 162 -14.36 -18.52 -1.89
CA SER A 162 -14.36 -17.56 -2.99
C SER A 162 -13.69 -16.25 -2.57
N TYR A 163 -13.20 -15.50 -3.56
CA TYR A 163 -12.74 -14.13 -3.37
C TYR A 163 -13.15 -13.25 -4.55
N LEU A 164 -13.22 -11.95 -4.29
CA LEU A 164 -13.42 -10.94 -5.32
C LEU A 164 -12.65 -9.66 -4.98
N LEU A 165 -12.13 -9.01 -6.01
CA LEU A 165 -11.59 -7.66 -5.98
C LEU A 165 -12.38 -6.82 -6.96
N VAL A 166 -12.94 -5.72 -6.47
CA VAL A 166 -13.81 -4.84 -7.24
C VAL A 166 -13.35 -3.40 -7.09
N ALA A 167 -13.35 -2.68 -8.21
CA ALA A 167 -13.32 -1.23 -8.22
C ALA A 167 -14.76 -0.71 -8.25
N SER A 168 -15.08 0.24 -7.38
CA SER A 168 -16.40 0.89 -7.34
C SER A 168 -16.26 2.38 -7.50
N GLY A 169 -17.15 2.98 -8.27
CA GLY A 169 -17.19 4.41 -8.52
C GLY A 169 -18.58 4.87 -8.96
N THR A 170 -18.66 6.13 -9.40
CA THR A 170 -19.92 6.74 -9.88
C THR A 170 -20.51 6.06 -11.11
N SER A 171 -19.69 5.38 -11.91
CA SER A 171 -20.12 4.60 -13.08
C SER A 171 -20.55 3.17 -12.74
N GLY A 172 -20.56 2.78 -11.46
CA GLY A 172 -20.87 1.43 -11.00
C GLY A 172 -19.65 0.63 -10.56
N GLN A 173 -19.80 -0.69 -10.52
CA GLN A 173 -18.79 -1.64 -10.06
C GLN A 173 -18.13 -2.37 -11.24
N LYS A 174 -16.82 -2.59 -11.14
CA LYS A 174 -15.99 -3.34 -12.09
C LYS A 174 -15.26 -4.45 -11.33
N LEU A 175 -15.54 -5.71 -11.69
CA LEU A 175 -14.78 -6.85 -11.19
C LEU A 175 -13.37 -6.82 -11.81
N LEU A 176 -12.35 -6.75 -10.95
CA LEU A 176 -10.94 -6.75 -11.35
C LEU A 176 -10.35 -8.15 -11.31
N ALA A 177 -10.70 -8.92 -10.28
CA ALA A 177 -10.31 -10.31 -10.13
C ALA A 177 -11.35 -11.04 -9.28
N GLY A 178 -11.53 -12.34 -9.50
CA GLY A 178 -12.37 -13.17 -8.66
C GLY A 178 -12.20 -14.64 -9.00
N GLY A 179 -12.55 -15.50 -8.04
CA GLY A 179 -12.39 -16.95 -8.16
C GLY A 179 -12.43 -17.63 -6.81
N THR A 180 -11.75 -18.76 -6.69
CA THR A 180 -11.55 -19.44 -5.40
C THR A 180 -10.06 -19.53 -5.09
N SER A 181 -9.72 -19.64 -3.79
CA SER A 181 -8.34 -19.82 -3.35
C SER A 181 -8.25 -20.92 -2.29
N PRO A 182 -7.28 -21.86 -2.39
CA PRO A 182 -7.05 -22.85 -1.35
C PRO A 182 -6.46 -22.24 -0.07
N PHE A 183 -5.98 -21.00 -0.14
CA PHE A 183 -5.41 -20.30 1.02
C PHE A 183 -6.47 -19.67 1.92
N ILE A 184 -7.73 -19.62 1.49
CA ILE A 184 -8.86 -19.18 2.31
C ILE A 184 -9.31 -20.34 3.19
N THR A 185 -9.26 -20.15 4.50
CA THR A 185 -9.83 -21.08 5.47
C THR A 185 -11.35 -20.94 5.44
N LYS A 186 -12.01 -21.98 4.92
CA LYS A 186 -13.46 -21.99 4.63
C LYS A 186 -14.31 -22.20 5.88
N GLY A 187 -15.52 -21.68 5.85
CA GLY A 187 -16.53 -21.82 6.88
C GLY A 187 -16.63 -20.61 7.80
N VAL A 188 -17.74 -20.54 8.53
CA VAL A 188 -17.93 -19.55 9.59
C VAL A 188 -16.99 -19.81 10.77
N ASN A 189 -16.68 -18.77 11.52
CA ASN A 189 -15.78 -18.79 12.67
C ASN A 189 -14.34 -19.23 12.35
N GLN A 190 -13.95 -19.21 11.07
CA GLN A 190 -12.57 -19.44 10.67
C GLN A 190 -11.82 -18.12 10.48
N PRO A 191 -10.69 -17.92 11.18
CA PRO A 191 -9.89 -16.73 11.01
C PRO A 191 -9.15 -16.75 9.68
N ASN A 192 -9.15 -15.61 8.99
CA ASN A 192 -8.36 -15.38 7.80
C ASN A 192 -7.61 -14.04 7.95
N THR A 193 -6.34 -14.02 7.56
CA THR A 193 -5.56 -12.78 7.46
C THR A 193 -5.61 -12.28 6.02
N LEU A 194 -6.21 -11.12 5.80
CA LEU A 194 -6.21 -10.48 4.49
C LEU A 194 -5.03 -9.52 4.40
N THR A 195 -4.35 -9.47 3.26
CA THR A 195 -3.36 -8.42 2.98
C THR A 195 -3.49 -7.91 1.57
N ILE A 196 -3.52 -6.59 1.43
CA ILE A 196 -3.46 -5.87 0.16
C ILE A 196 -2.10 -5.19 0.09
N ILE A 197 -1.43 -5.27 -1.06
CA ILE A 197 -0.30 -4.42 -1.39
C ILE A 197 -0.70 -3.58 -2.60
N ALA A 198 -0.95 -2.30 -2.38
CA ALA A 198 -1.34 -1.36 -3.42
C ALA A 198 -0.14 -0.46 -3.75
N ARG A 199 0.31 -0.45 -5.00
CA ARG A 199 1.46 0.34 -5.47
C ARG A 199 1.21 0.88 -6.88
N GLY A 200 1.09 2.20 -7.02
CA GLY A 200 0.65 2.80 -8.28
C GLY A 200 -0.70 2.20 -8.70
N THR A 201 -0.76 1.56 -9.86
CA THR A 201 -1.96 0.85 -10.34
C THR A 201 -2.05 -0.61 -9.91
N ALA A 202 -0.95 -1.20 -9.45
CA ALA A 202 -0.89 -2.61 -9.07
C ALA A 202 -1.54 -2.85 -7.71
N ILE A 203 -2.34 -3.90 -7.63
CA ILE A 203 -3.03 -4.37 -6.44
C ILE A 203 -2.75 -5.87 -6.30
N ASP A 204 -1.89 -6.23 -5.36
CA ASP A 204 -1.57 -7.63 -5.04
C ASP A 204 -2.39 -8.09 -3.83
N LEU A 205 -3.04 -9.25 -3.94
CA LEU A 205 -3.90 -9.82 -2.91
C LEU A 205 -3.24 -11.03 -2.26
N TYR A 206 -3.30 -11.08 -0.94
CA TYR A 206 -2.83 -12.21 -0.15
C TYR A 206 -3.88 -12.61 0.86
N VAL A 207 -3.98 -13.92 1.10
CA VAL A 207 -4.78 -14.50 2.17
C VAL A 207 -3.90 -15.44 2.94
N ASN A 208 -3.94 -15.35 4.27
CA ASN A 208 -3.12 -16.18 5.17
C ASN A 208 -1.63 -16.14 4.79
N LYS A 209 -1.16 -14.94 4.40
CA LYS A 209 0.22 -14.62 3.98
C LYS A 209 0.69 -15.33 2.69
N GLN A 210 -0.24 -15.92 1.94
CA GLN A 210 0.00 -16.55 0.64
C GLN A 210 -0.57 -15.68 -0.46
N PHE A 211 0.16 -15.54 -1.56
CA PHE A 211 -0.29 -14.80 -2.74
C PHE A 211 -1.51 -15.48 -3.37
N VAL A 212 -2.54 -14.67 -3.67
CA VAL A 212 -3.76 -15.13 -4.34
C VAL A 212 -3.76 -14.69 -5.80
N THR A 213 -3.64 -13.39 -6.04
CA THR A 213 -3.67 -12.83 -7.39
C THR A 213 -3.18 -11.39 -7.40
N LYS A 214 -2.98 -10.85 -8.60
CA LYS A 214 -2.67 -9.45 -8.87
C LYS A 214 -3.66 -8.89 -9.90
N ALA A 215 -4.07 -7.64 -9.71
CA ALA A 215 -4.78 -6.87 -10.72
C ALA A 215 -4.13 -5.48 -10.90
N ASP A 216 -4.40 -4.85 -12.04
CA ASP A 216 -4.00 -3.47 -12.32
C ASP A 216 -5.24 -2.62 -12.57
N ASP A 217 -5.39 -1.52 -11.83
CA ASP A 217 -6.46 -0.54 -12.02
C ASP A 217 -6.03 0.86 -11.59
N ASN A 218 -6.57 1.89 -12.24
CA ASN A 218 -6.25 3.30 -12.00
C ASN A 218 -7.45 4.13 -11.52
N GLY A 219 -8.52 3.47 -11.06
CA GLY A 219 -9.76 4.10 -10.62
C GLY A 219 -9.56 5.01 -9.41
N SER A 220 -8.87 4.51 -8.37
CA SER A 220 -8.44 5.26 -7.19
C SER A 220 -6.95 5.03 -6.88
N SER A 221 -6.23 6.10 -6.55
CA SER A 221 -4.79 6.06 -6.24
C SER A 221 -4.47 6.27 -4.76
N SER A 222 -5.41 6.83 -3.99
CA SER A 222 -5.24 7.08 -2.56
C SER A 222 -6.58 7.21 -1.86
N GLY A 223 -6.61 7.06 -0.54
CA GLY A 223 -7.80 7.33 0.25
C GLY A 223 -7.82 6.62 1.60
N LEU A 224 -9.00 6.59 2.21
CA LEU A 224 -9.23 5.91 3.48
C LEU A 224 -9.08 4.39 3.31
N ILE A 225 -8.77 3.73 4.42
CA ILE A 225 -8.94 2.28 4.57
C ILE A 225 -10.13 1.97 5.46
N GLY A 226 -10.62 0.74 5.37
CA GLY A 226 -11.69 0.25 6.22
C GLY A 226 -11.84 -1.26 6.15
N VAL A 227 -12.86 -1.73 6.84
CA VAL A 227 -13.33 -3.12 6.82
C VAL A 227 -14.79 -3.12 6.37
N PHE A 228 -15.27 -4.22 5.79
CA PHE A 228 -16.67 -4.31 5.36
C PHE A 228 -17.22 -5.72 5.48
N ALA A 229 -18.55 -5.79 5.48
CA ALA A 229 -19.31 -7.02 5.35
C ALA A 229 -20.38 -6.85 4.28
N SER A 230 -20.73 -7.95 3.62
CA SER A 230 -21.87 -7.99 2.69
C SER A 230 -22.69 -9.26 2.89
N ASN A 231 -23.95 -9.21 2.46
CA ASN A 231 -24.78 -10.40 2.32
C ASN A 231 -25.30 -10.52 0.89
N THR A 232 -25.20 -11.73 0.34
CA THR A 232 -25.69 -12.06 -0.99
C THR A 232 -27.03 -12.78 -0.91
N GLN A 233 -27.29 -13.50 0.20
CA GLN A 233 -28.47 -14.33 0.38
C GLN A 233 -29.61 -13.66 1.18
N SER A 234 -29.56 -12.34 1.40
CA SER A 234 -30.53 -11.61 2.25
C SER A 234 -30.56 -12.10 3.71
N THR A 235 -29.46 -12.69 4.17
CA THR A 235 -29.26 -13.14 5.55
C THR A 235 -28.45 -12.10 6.33
N THR A 236 -28.52 -12.14 7.66
CA THR A 236 -27.63 -11.33 8.50
C THR A 236 -26.19 -11.85 8.37
N THR A 237 -25.26 -10.98 7.97
CA THR A 237 -23.81 -11.25 8.08
C THR A 237 -23.25 -10.47 9.27
N ASP A 238 -22.38 -11.11 10.04
CA ASP A 238 -21.58 -10.48 11.10
C ASP A 238 -20.13 -10.90 10.94
N VAL A 239 -19.24 -9.92 10.82
CA VAL A 239 -17.82 -10.12 10.58
C VAL A 239 -17.02 -9.37 11.64
N ALA A 240 -16.19 -10.11 12.37
CA ALA A 240 -15.30 -9.58 13.39
C ALA A 240 -13.90 -9.33 12.81
N PHE A 241 -13.32 -8.18 13.16
CA PHE A 241 -12.01 -7.73 12.72
C PHE A 241 -11.09 -7.42 13.90
N THR A 242 -9.83 -7.80 13.75
CA THR A 242 -8.75 -7.52 14.71
C THR A 242 -7.45 -7.19 14.00
N ASN A 243 -6.54 -6.54 14.71
CA ASN A 243 -5.13 -6.37 14.29
C ASN A 243 -4.99 -5.79 12.88
N ALA A 244 -5.53 -4.59 12.66
CA ALA A 244 -5.30 -3.82 11.45
C ALA A 244 -3.89 -3.21 11.46
N GLN A 245 -3.14 -3.44 10.40
CA GLN A 245 -1.78 -2.94 10.23
C GLN A 245 -1.58 -2.32 8.85
N VAL A 246 -0.89 -1.17 8.80
CA VAL A 246 -0.53 -0.52 7.52
C VAL A 246 0.95 -0.20 7.49
N TRP A 247 1.61 -0.48 6.37
CA TRP A 247 2.98 -0.07 6.07
C TRP A 247 2.98 0.82 4.83
N LYS A 248 3.74 1.92 4.85
CA LYS A 248 3.95 2.77 3.66
C LYS A 248 5.04 2.17 2.77
N LEU A 249 4.89 2.31 1.46
CA LEU A 249 5.82 1.80 0.44
C LEU A 249 6.46 2.93 -0.35
#